data_AF-A0A970U2P1-F1
#
_entry.id   AF-A0A970U2P1-F1
#
_cell.length_a   1.000
_cell.length_b   1.000
_cell.length_c   1.000
_cell.angle_alpha   90.00
_cell.angle_beta   90.00
_cell.angle_gamma   90.00
#
_symmetry.space_group_name_H-M   'P 1'
#
loop_
_entity.id
_entity.type
_entity.pdbx_description
1 polymer ?
#
loop_
_entity_poly.entity_id
_entity_poly.type
_entity_poly.pdbx_seq_one_letter_code
_entity_poly.pdbx_strand_id
1 'polypeptide(L)'
;MKKFSLIFLVISLFFISLLSAQSSFFFTNKEINNWYLEVKEEDKLAEIQKVITTDEINELVNKHNSNKDSLLPYFHFIDFDNDGLRDLLFNGKIGNKNYVLIYKKKTDGSYRFIFNQTGEIIQSNAPYQQNPLSFTIWNKNCCGYKVSILTKWVCISNNNTSYFLIQDKSLIYNNTLLPEIGTKKIPLAAFTIKTEVAKLRLSPRLDDESLIEGINAWKGNHISLHPQGASGVIYHSLKDKDGTTWYFICIFTGKDHPTRTDRIKLSGEIEDCENYSYYGCIHGDNLHVITQ
;
A
#
# COMPACT_ATOMS: atom_id res chain seq x y z
N MET A 1 42.76 1.69 -24.87
CA MET A 1 41.74 1.17 -23.92
C MET A 1 40.93 2.32 -23.32
N LYS A 2 39.95 2.89 -24.04
CA LYS A 2 39.07 3.97 -23.55
C LYS A 2 37.71 4.01 -24.27
N LYS A 3 37.05 2.85 -24.45
CA LYS A 3 35.70 2.79 -25.06
C LYS A 3 34.68 1.96 -24.28
N PHE A 4 35.09 1.25 -23.22
CA PHE A 4 34.18 0.44 -22.41
C PHE A 4 33.49 1.19 -21.25
N SER A 5 33.89 2.43 -20.95
CA SER A 5 33.37 3.16 -19.78
C SER A 5 32.09 3.97 -20.05
N LEU A 6 31.76 4.27 -21.31
CA LEU A 6 30.63 5.16 -21.63
C LEU A 6 29.30 4.39 -21.76
N ILE A 7 29.35 3.13 -22.23
CA ILE A 7 28.15 2.29 -22.40
C ILE A 7 27.58 1.86 -21.05
N PHE A 8 28.44 1.59 -20.05
CA PHE A 8 28.00 1.22 -18.70
C PHE A 8 27.31 2.38 -17.95
N LEU A 9 27.74 3.63 -18.21
CA LEU A 9 27.15 4.82 -17.61
C LEU A 9 25.76 5.14 -18.20
N VAL A 10 25.56 4.91 -19.50
CA VAL A 10 24.27 5.13 -20.17
C VAL A 10 23.24 4.05 -19.80
N ILE A 11 23.68 2.80 -19.60
CA ILE A 11 22.79 1.71 -19.14
C ILE A 11 22.40 1.92 -17.66
N SER A 12 23.30 2.44 -16.82
CA SER A 12 23.00 2.80 -15.43
C SER A 12 21.99 3.95 -15.33
N LEU A 13 22.06 4.96 -16.20
CA LEU A 13 21.11 6.09 -16.21
C LEU A 13 19.73 5.68 -16.74
N PHE A 14 19.65 4.75 -17.68
CA PHE A 14 18.36 4.24 -18.20
C PHE A 14 17.59 3.38 -17.19
N PHE A 15 18.29 2.61 -16.34
CA PHE A 15 17.64 1.81 -15.29
C PHE A 15 17.06 2.66 -14.15
N ILE A 16 17.64 3.84 -13.88
CA ILE A 16 17.13 4.74 -12.82
C ILE A 16 15.87 5.48 -13.28
N SER A 17 15.73 5.78 -14.58
CA SER A 17 14.54 6.44 -15.14
C SER A 17 13.29 5.55 -15.24
N LEU A 18 13.44 4.21 -15.20
CA LEU A 18 12.30 3.27 -15.20
C LEU A 18 11.71 3.02 -13.81
N LEU A 19 12.38 3.50 -12.74
CA LEU A 19 11.92 3.39 -11.35
C LEU A 19 11.32 4.70 -10.80
N SER A 20 11.25 5.75 -11.61
CA SER A 20 10.74 7.06 -11.19
C SER A 20 9.24 7.22 -11.43
N ALA A 21 8.45 6.20 -11.11
CA ALA A 21 7.14 6.50 -10.53
C ALA A 21 7.45 7.03 -9.12
N GLN A 22 7.62 8.35 -8.99
CA GLN A 22 7.63 8.96 -7.68
C GLN A 22 6.41 8.44 -6.94
N SER A 23 6.63 7.71 -5.86
CA SER A 23 5.56 7.39 -4.94
C SER A 23 5.01 8.74 -4.51
N SER A 24 3.84 9.15 -4.98
CA SER A 24 3.12 10.27 -4.38
C SER A 24 2.24 9.65 -3.32
N PHE A 25 2.46 9.99 -2.06
CA PHE A 25 1.69 9.42 -0.98
C PHE A 25 0.43 10.17 -0.73
N PHE A 26 -0.62 9.37 -0.61
CA PHE A 26 -1.81 9.77 0.05
C PHE A 26 -2.36 8.53 0.74
N PHE A 27 -2.79 8.70 1.98
CA PHE A 27 -3.95 7.92 2.38
C PHE A 27 -5.10 8.40 1.49
N THR A 28 -5.64 7.50 0.67
CA THR A 28 -6.78 7.73 -0.25
C THR A 28 -6.47 8.52 -1.53
N ASN A 29 -5.37 8.20 -2.23
CA ASN A 29 -5.27 8.58 -3.64
C ASN A 29 -6.22 7.68 -4.45
N LYS A 30 -7.40 8.20 -4.82
CA LYS A 30 -8.35 7.50 -5.69
C LYS A 30 -7.99 7.62 -7.17
N GLU A 31 -6.69 7.64 -7.51
CA GLU A 31 -6.19 7.50 -8.88
C GLU A 31 -6.71 6.22 -9.55
N ILE A 32 -7.19 5.25 -8.77
CA ILE A 32 -7.86 4.04 -9.27
C ILE A 32 -9.07 4.38 -10.16
N ASN A 33 -9.76 5.50 -9.89
CA ASN A 33 -10.88 5.93 -10.71
C ASN A 33 -10.44 6.30 -12.13
N ASN A 34 -9.18 6.70 -12.34
CA ASN A 34 -8.65 7.00 -13.66
C ASN A 34 -8.38 5.74 -14.49
N TRP A 35 -8.35 4.55 -13.86
CA TRP A 35 -8.28 3.27 -14.56
C TRP A 35 -9.63 2.77 -15.04
N TYR A 36 -10.72 3.32 -14.52
CA TYR A 36 -12.06 2.83 -14.85
C TYR A 36 -12.44 3.23 -16.27
N LEU A 37 -12.76 2.22 -17.07
CA LEU A 37 -13.20 2.40 -18.44
C LEU A 37 -14.71 2.62 -18.47
N GLU A 38 -15.15 3.61 -19.24
CA GLU A 38 -16.57 3.81 -19.52
C GLU A 38 -17.09 2.72 -20.46
N VAL A 39 -18.17 2.06 -20.04
CA VAL A 39 -18.83 0.97 -20.78
C VAL A 39 -20.34 1.19 -20.68
N LYS A 40 -21.08 0.85 -21.74
CA LYS A 40 -22.54 0.90 -21.73
C LYS A 40 -23.10 -0.06 -20.67
N GLU A 41 -24.16 0.34 -19.98
CA GLU A 41 -24.74 -0.46 -18.89
C GLU A 41 -25.21 -1.86 -19.35
N GLU A 42 -25.72 -1.98 -20.58
CA GLU A 42 -26.11 -3.27 -21.16
C GLU A 42 -24.92 -4.24 -21.30
N ASP A 43 -23.79 -3.75 -21.83
CA ASP A 43 -22.55 -4.51 -21.96
C ASP A 43 -21.95 -4.84 -20.59
N LYS A 44 -22.07 -3.90 -19.64
CA LYS A 44 -21.57 -4.05 -18.28
C LYS A 44 -22.23 -5.23 -17.56
N LEU A 45 -23.57 -5.27 -17.56
CA LEU A 45 -24.30 -6.34 -16.90
C LEU A 45 -23.98 -7.71 -17.51
N ALA A 46 -23.94 -7.80 -18.85
CA ALA A 46 -23.65 -9.06 -19.54
C ALA A 46 -22.26 -9.62 -19.18
N GLU A 47 -21.24 -8.76 -19.09
CA GLU A 47 -19.88 -9.17 -18.73
C GLU A 47 -19.75 -9.52 -17.25
N ILE A 48 -20.37 -8.74 -16.34
CA ILE A 48 -20.35 -9.05 -14.90
C ILE A 48 -21.01 -10.41 -14.63
N GLN A 49 -22.09 -10.76 -15.34
CA GLN A 49 -22.77 -12.05 -15.16
C GLN A 49 -21.87 -13.26 -15.44
N LYS A 50 -20.89 -13.13 -16.34
CA LYS A 50 -19.89 -14.17 -16.62
C LYS A 50 -18.95 -14.42 -15.44
N VAL A 51 -18.80 -13.45 -14.56
CA VAL A 51 -17.86 -13.48 -13.42
C VAL A 51 -18.58 -13.71 -12.10
N ILE A 52 -19.75 -13.12 -11.88
CA ILE A 52 -20.48 -13.20 -10.60
C ILE A 52 -21.01 -14.61 -10.28
N THR A 53 -21.02 -15.48 -11.28
CA THR A 53 -21.43 -16.88 -11.16
C THR A 53 -20.27 -17.84 -10.92
N THR A 54 -19.03 -17.35 -10.97
CA THR A 54 -17.81 -18.15 -10.73
C THR A 54 -17.73 -18.68 -9.30
N ASP A 55 -17.02 -19.81 -9.13
CA ASP A 55 -16.87 -20.47 -7.84
C ASP A 55 -16.20 -19.56 -6.81
N GLU A 56 -15.26 -18.72 -7.22
CA GLU A 56 -14.55 -17.79 -6.32
C GLU A 56 -15.50 -16.74 -5.72
N ILE A 57 -16.47 -16.23 -6.48
CA ILE A 57 -17.51 -15.34 -5.94
C ILE A 57 -18.49 -16.13 -5.08
N ASN A 58 -18.90 -17.33 -5.51
CA ASN A 58 -19.84 -18.17 -4.76
C ASN A 58 -19.31 -18.50 -3.36
N GLU A 59 -18.04 -18.89 -3.27
CA GLU A 59 -17.38 -19.17 -1.99
C GLU A 59 -17.38 -17.95 -1.06
N LEU A 60 -17.03 -16.78 -1.57
CA LEU A 60 -17.02 -15.54 -0.78
C LEU A 60 -18.44 -15.14 -0.34
N VAL A 61 -19.42 -15.21 -1.25
CA VAL A 61 -20.81 -14.89 -0.97
C VAL A 61 -21.39 -15.82 0.09
N ASN A 62 -21.17 -17.13 -0.04
CA ASN A 62 -21.63 -18.14 0.91
C ASN A 62 -20.97 -17.95 2.28
N LYS A 63 -19.66 -17.73 2.30
CA LYS A 63 -18.88 -17.50 3.53
C LYS A 63 -19.39 -16.30 4.34
N HIS A 64 -19.85 -15.25 3.65
CA HIS A 64 -20.31 -14.01 4.27
C HIS A 64 -21.83 -13.85 4.29
N ASN A 65 -22.59 -14.90 3.93
CA ASN A 65 -24.06 -14.86 3.82
C ASN A 65 -24.57 -13.59 3.10
N SER A 66 -23.95 -13.26 1.97
CA SER A 66 -24.21 -12.03 1.23
C SER A 66 -25.13 -12.26 0.03
N ASN A 67 -25.70 -11.19 -0.54
CA ASN A 67 -26.45 -11.27 -1.79
C ASN A 67 -25.54 -10.90 -2.98
N LYS A 68 -25.50 -11.73 -4.02
CA LYS A 68 -24.78 -11.45 -5.26
C LYS A 68 -25.19 -10.13 -5.91
N ASP A 69 -26.47 -9.80 -5.94
CA ASP A 69 -26.94 -8.57 -6.61
C ASP A 69 -26.37 -7.31 -5.95
N SER A 70 -26.06 -7.37 -4.65
CA SER A 70 -25.41 -6.28 -3.93
C SER A 70 -23.97 -6.01 -4.35
N LEU A 71 -23.35 -6.94 -5.10
CA LEU A 71 -21.97 -6.85 -5.57
C LEU A 71 -21.84 -6.05 -6.87
N LEU A 72 -22.90 -5.99 -7.68
CA LEU A 72 -22.89 -5.39 -9.03
C LEU A 72 -22.29 -3.96 -9.08
N PRO A 73 -22.60 -3.05 -8.14
CA PRO A 73 -22.09 -1.68 -8.20
C PRO A 73 -20.58 -1.54 -8.00
N TYR A 74 -19.93 -2.58 -7.46
CA TYR A 74 -18.50 -2.57 -7.12
C TYR A 74 -17.61 -3.15 -8.22
N PHE A 75 -18.22 -3.57 -9.34
CA PHE A 75 -17.49 -3.99 -10.53
C PHE A 75 -17.19 -2.80 -11.44
N HIS A 76 -15.92 -2.71 -11.84
CA HIS A 76 -15.38 -1.70 -12.72
C HIS A 76 -14.61 -2.38 -13.86
N PHE A 77 -14.73 -1.85 -15.07
CA PHE A 77 -13.87 -2.27 -16.17
C PHE A 77 -12.54 -1.55 -16.10
N ILE A 78 -11.45 -2.28 -16.32
CA ILE A 78 -10.09 -1.75 -16.39
C ILE A 78 -9.33 -2.47 -17.51
N ASP A 79 -8.16 -1.96 -17.90
CA ASP A 79 -7.17 -2.67 -18.72
C ASP A 79 -5.88 -2.70 -17.91
N PHE A 80 -5.75 -3.67 -16.99
CA PHE A 80 -4.76 -3.56 -15.92
C PHE A 80 -3.34 -3.88 -16.39
N ASP A 81 -3.18 -4.59 -17.49
CA ASP A 81 -1.89 -4.95 -18.07
C ASP A 81 -1.64 -4.33 -19.46
N ASN A 82 -2.52 -3.42 -19.89
CA ASN A 82 -2.44 -2.69 -21.15
C ASN A 82 -2.45 -3.60 -22.38
N ASP A 83 -3.22 -4.70 -22.36
CA ASP A 83 -3.36 -5.61 -23.50
C ASP A 83 -4.52 -5.22 -24.44
N GLY A 84 -5.27 -4.17 -24.09
CA GLY A 84 -6.39 -3.63 -24.87
C GLY A 84 -7.71 -4.38 -24.64
N LEU A 85 -7.73 -5.42 -23.79
CA LEU A 85 -8.95 -6.09 -23.37
C LEU A 85 -9.52 -5.44 -22.11
N ARG A 86 -10.86 -5.44 -22.02
CA ARG A 86 -11.56 -4.91 -20.85
C ARG A 86 -11.67 -6.00 -19.79
N ASP A 87 -10.80 -5.92 -18.80
CA ASP A 87 -10.81 -6.75 -17.60
C ASP A 87 -11.86 -6.26 -16.59
N LEU A 88 -12.14 -7.09 -15.59
CA LEU A 88 -13.06 -6.75 -14.50
C LEU A 88 -12.32 -6.67 -13.16
N LEU A 89 -12.46 -5.54 -12.49
CA LEU A 89 -12.05 -5.30 -11.11
C LEU A 89 -13.29 -5.23 -10.22
N PHE A 90 -13.33 -6.05 -9.18
CA PHE A 90 -14.22 -5.84 -8.05
C PHE A 90 -13.44 -5.09 -6.96
N ASN A 91 -13.96 -3.94 -6.50
CA ASN A 91 -13.42 -3.22 -5.35
C ASN A 91 -14.58 -2.78 -4.45
N GLY A 92 -14.88 -3.60 -3.44
CA GLY A 92 -16.09 -3.40 -2.65
C GLY A 92 -16.25 -4.35 -1.48
N LYS A 93 -17.42 -4.28 -0.85
CA LYS A 93 -17.76 -5.12 0.31
C LYS A 93 -18.42 -6.43 -0.12
N ILE A 94 -17.97 -7.53 0.48
CA ILE A 94 -18.70 -8.80 0.54
C ILE A 94 -18.92 -9.10 2.02
N GLY A 95 -20.18 -8.99 2.45
CA GLY A 95 -20.56 -8.96 3.86
C GLY A 95 -19.90 -7.80 4.60
N ASN A 96 -19.15 -8.12 5.66
CA ASN A 96 -18.49 -7.13 6.51
C ASN A 96 -17.02 -6.88 6.14
N LYS A 97 -16.52 -7.42 5.02
CA LYS A 97 -15.12 -7.29 4.60
C LYS A 97 -15.02 -6.68 3.20
N ASN A 98 -14.03 -5.79 3.03
CA ASN A 98 -13.66 -5.27 1.71
C ASN A 98 -12.81 -6.31 0.97
N TYR A 99 -13.01 -6.45 -0.34
CA TYR A 99 -12.22 -7.28 -1.22
C TYR A 99 -11.82 -6.51 -2.48
N VAL A 100 -10.65 -6.86 -2.99
CA VAL A 100 -10.14 -6.47 -4.29
C VAL A 100 -9.95 -7.75 -5.09
N LEU A 101 -10.74 -7.91 -6.15
CA LEU A 101 -10.69 -9.08 -7.03
C LEU A 101 -10.42 -8.64 -8.46
N ILE A 102 -9.60 -9.37 -9.20
CA ILE A 102 -9.34 -9.07 -10.63
C ILE A 102 -9.55 -10.31 -11.48
N TYR A 103 -10.32 -10.12 -12.54
CA TYR A 103 -10.62 -11.11 -13.56
C TYR A 103 -10.10 -10.61 -14.89
N LYS A 104 -9.09 -11.32 -15.43
CA LYS A 104 -8.51 -11.02 -16.74
C LYS A 104 -9.41 -11.56 -17.85
N LYS A 105 -9.78 -10.74 -18.81
CA LYS A 105 -10.48 -11.15 -20.02
C LYS A 105 -9.51 -11.82 -21.00
N LYS A 106 -9.95 -12.90 -21.64
CA LYS A 106 -9.22 -13.59 -22.71
C LYS A 106 -9.77 -13.21 -24.08
N THR A 107 -9.00 -13.52 -25.13
CA THR A 107 -9.40 -13.30 -26.53
C THR A 107 -10.64 -14.08 -26.95
N ASP A 108 -10.93 -15.20 -26.30
CA ASP A 108 -12.17 -15.98 -26.50
C ASP A 108 -13.39 -15.41 -25.77
N GLY A 109 -13.23 -14.29 -25.05
CA GLY A 109 -14.28 -13.63 -24.29
C GLY A 109 -14.57 -14.23 -22.91
N SER A 110 -13.84 -15.27 -22.50
CA SER A 110 -13.89 -15.83 -21.14
C SER A 110 -13.05 -15.00 -20.17
N TYR A 111 -13.31 -15.18 -18.87
CA TYR A 111 -12.54 -14.54 -17.80
C TYR A 111 -11.71 -15.56 -17.03
N ARG A 112 -10.50 -15.13 -16.61
CA ARG A 112 -9.64 -15.86 -15.68
C ARG A 112 -9.48 -15.05 -14.41
N PHE A 113 -9.79 -15.66 -13.26
CA PHE A 113 -9.47 -15.08 -11.97
C PHE A 113 -7.95 -15.04 -11.74
N ILE A 114 -7.41 -13.87 -11.38
CA ILE A 114 -5.95 -13.71 -11.21
C ILE A 114 -5.55 -13.05 -9.89
N PHE A 115 -6.50 -12.46 -9.17
CA PHE A 115 -6.19 -11.71 -7.96
C PHE A 115 -7.34 -11.76 -6.95
N ASN A 116 -7.01 -12.03 -5.70
CA ASN A 116 -7.94 -12.03 -4.56
C ASN A 116 -7.23 -11.52 -3.32
N GLN A 117 -7.59 -10.33 -2.85
CA GLN A 117 -7.06 -9.80 -1.60
C GLN A 117 -8.16 -9.14 -0.78
N THR A 118 -8.08 -9.29 0.54
CA THR A 118 -8.92 -8.55 1.49
C THR A 118 -8.35 -7.15 1.72
N GLY A 119 -9.23 -6.15 1.74
CA GLY A 119 -8.88 -4.75 2.02
C GLY A 119 -9.44 -3.79 0.98
N GLU A 120 -9.01 -2.54 1.06
CA GLU A 120 -9.42 -1.46 0.17
C GLU A 120 -8.22 -0.91 -0.59
N ILE A 121 -8.38 -0.60 -1.88
CA ILE A 121 -7.38 0.14 -2.65
C ILE A 121 -7.32 1.58 -2.13
N ILE A 122 -6.17 1.96 -1.55
CA ILE A 122 -5.96 3.32 -1.00
C ILE A 122 -5.04 4.19 -1.87
N GLN A 123 -4.32 3.56 -2.79
CA GLN A 123 -3.42 4.20 -3.72
C GLN A 123 -3.29 3.33 -4.96
N SER A 124 -3.20 3.94 -6.13
CA SER A 124 -2.70 3.31 -7.35
C SER A 124 -1.74 4.26 -8.06
N ASN A 125 -0.97 3.76 -9.02
CA ASN A 125 -0.43 4.64 -10.05
C ASN A 125 -1.57 5.12 -10.94
N ALA A 126 -1.35 6.22 -11.67
CA ALA A 126 -2.22 6.59 -12.78
C ALA A 126 -1.82 5.80 -14.05
N PRO A 127 -2.75 5.64 -15.00
CA PRO A 127 -2.53 4.93 -16.26
C PRO A 127 -1.64 5.77 -17.19
N TYR A 128 -0.33 5.80 -16.89
CA TYR A 128 0.67 6.50 -17.70
C TYR A 128 1.53 5.50 -18.47
N GLN A 129 1.67 5.73 -19.78
CA GLN A 129 2.70 5.16 -20.66
C GLN A 129 2.96 3.65 -20.47
N GLN A 130 2.02 2.80 -20.87
CA GLN A 130 2.18 1.33 -20.93
C GLN A 130 2.55 0.64 -19.59
N ASN A 131 2.58 1.36 -18.47
CA ASN A 131 2.84 0.75 -17.18
C ASN A 131 1.61 -0.03 -16.73
N PRO A 132 1.74 -1.32 -16.39
CA PRO A 132 0.67 -2.07 -15.77
C PRO A 132 0.20 -1.43 -14.46
N LEU A 133 -1.01 -1.76 -14.05
CA LEU A 133 -1.60 -1.33 -12.81
C LEU A 133 -0.76 -1.80 -11.62
N SER A 134 -0.53 -0.87 -10.71
CA SER A 134 0.02 -1.10 -9.37
C SER A 134 -0.85 -0.38 -8.36
N PHE A 135 -1.04 -0.99 -7.19
CA PHE A 135 -1.85 -0.41 -6.14
C PHE A 135 -1.44 -0.87 -4.75
N THR A 136 -1.81 -0.09 -3.75
CA THR A 136 -1.66 -0.43 -2.34
C THR A 136 -3.02 -0.77 -1.76
N ILE A 137 -3.12 -1.98 -1.21
CA ILE A 137 -4.31 -2.43 -0.46
C ILE A 137 -4.06 -2.20 1.02
N TRP A 138 -5.00 -1.51 1.67
CA TRP A 138 -5.09 -1.43 3.11
C TRP A 138 -6.04 -2.50 3.63
N ASN A 139 -5.48 -3.57 4.18
CA ASN A 139 -6.23 -4.56 4.94
C ASN A 139 -6.35 -4.05 6.38
N LYS A 140 -7.39 -3.23 6.61
CA LYS A 140 -7.67 -2.68 7.93
C LYS A 140 -8.01 -3.82 8.87
N ASN A 141 -7.37 -3.84 10.03
CA ASN A 141 -7.69 -4.82 11.04
C ASN A 141 -9.13 -4.70 11.55
N CYS A 142 -9.64 -5.83 12.02
CA CYS A 142 -10.88 -5.91 12.79
C CYS A 142 -10.56 -6.07 14.28
N CYS A 143 -11.60 -6.04 15.10
CA CYS A 143 -11.52 -6.07 16.57
C CYS A 143 -10.54 -7.15 17.07
N GLY A 144 -9.50 -6.74 17.80
CA GLY A 144 -8.54 -7.64 18.46
C GLY A 144 -7.08 -7.51 18.00
N TYR A 145 -6.82 -6.98 16.79
CA TYR A 145 -5.45 -6.81 16.31
C TYR A 145 -4.93 -5.39 16.56
N LYS A 146 -3.61 -5.23 16.74
CA LYS A 146 -2.93 -3.94 16.96
C LYS A 146 -2.64 -3.19 15.69
N VAL A 147 -2.45 -3.90 14.59
CA VAL A 147 -1.91 -3.34 13.36
C VAL A 147 -2.78 -3.69 12.17
N SER A 148 -2.86 -2.77 11.23
CA SER A 148 -3.34 -3.01 9.87
C SER A 148 -2.16 -3.25 8.94
N ILE A 149 -2.40 -4.00 7.87
CA ILE A 149 -1.37 -4.31 6.87
C ILE A 149 -1.64 -3.50 5.61
N LEU A 150 -0.60 -2.88 5.09
CA LEU A 150 -0.57 -2.30 3.75
C LEU A 150 0.29 -3.19 2.88
N THR A 151 -0.24 -3.58 1.72
CA THR A 151 0.51 -4.36 0.74
C THR A 151 0.49 -3.64 -0.59
N LYS A 152 1.67 -3.33 -1.12
CA LYS A 152 1.85 -2.79 -2.45
C LYS A 152 1.98 -3.94 -3.44
N TRP A 153 1.09 -3.95 -4.43
CA TRP A 153 1.02 -4.93 -5.49
C TRP A 153 1.42 -4.29 -6.81
N VAL A 154 2.24 -4.99 -7.58
CA VAL A 154 2.66 -4.59 -8.93
C VAL A 154 2.26 -5.68 -9.91
N CYS A 155 1.61 -5.30 -11.01
CA CYS A 155 1.35 -6.23 -12.09
C CYS A 155 2.63 -6.46 -12.90
N ILE A 156 2.98 -7.73 -13.09
CA ILE A 156 4.01 -8.17 -14.01
C ILE A 156 3.31 -8.76 -15.23
N SER A 157 3.57 -8.21 -16.41
CA SER A 157 3.07 -8.70 -17.69
C SER A 157 4.25 -9.21 -18.52
N ASN A 158 4.19 -10.47 -18.95
CA ASN A 158 5.17 -11.09 -19.83
C ASN A 158 4.47 -12.07 -20.77
N ASN A 159 4.58 -11.85 -22.08
CA ASN A 159 4.13 -12.76 -23.15
C ASN A 159 2.76 -13.42 -22.86
N ASN A 160 1.69 -12.62 -22.82
CA ASN A 160 0.29 -13.01 -22.56
C ASN A 160 0.00 -13.57 -21.16
N THR A 161 0.96 -13.52 -20.24
CA THR A 161 0.74 -13.88 -18.84
C THR A 161 0.92 -12.67 -17.95
N SER A 162 -0.10 -12.41 -17.14
CA SER A 162 -0.11 -11.29 -16.21
C SER A 162 -0.55 -11.75 -14.83
N TYR A 163 0.21 -11.31 -13.83
CA TYR A 163 0.00 -11.67 -12.43
C TYR A 163 0.51 -10.55 -11.53
N PHE A 164 0.02 -10.52 -10.29
CA PHE A 164 0.44 -9.52 -9.31
C PHE A 164 1.48 -10.10 -8.35
N LEU A 165 2.54 -9.34 -8.11
CA LEU A 165 3.53 -9.62 -7.07
C LEU A 165 3.45 -8.57 -5.97
N ILE A 166 3.77 -9.01 -4.75
CA ILE A 166 3.99 -8.10 -3.64
C ILE A 166 5.32 -7.40 -3.85
N GLN A 167 5.28 -6.08 -3.99
CA GLN A 167 6.48 -5.25 -4.00
C GLN A 167 6.93 -4.94 -2.57
N ASP A 168 5.99 -4.47 -1.74
CA ASP A 168 6.27 -4.01 -0.38
C ASP A 168 5.13 -4.40 0.58
N LYS A 169 5.50 -4.61 1.86
CA LYS A 169 4.55 -4.69 2.97
C LYS A 169 4.90 -3.69 4.05
N SER A 170 3.87 -3.13 4.68
CA SER A 170 4.04 -2.21 5.78
C SER A 170 2.95 -2.36 6.83
N LEU A 171 3.23 -1.85 8.03
CA LEU A 171 2.32 -1.88 9.16
C LEU A 171 1.95 -0.47 9.60
N ILE A 172 0.67 -0.30 9.95
CA ILE A 172 0.16 0.86 10.67
C ILE A 172 -0.47 0.36 11.96
N TYR A 173 -0.06 0.91 13.09
CA TYR A 173 -0.70 0.61 14.36
C TYR A 173 -2.06 1.31 14.48
N ASN A 174 -3.00 0.68 15.17
CA ASN A 174 -4.25 1.30 15.54
C ASN A 174 -4.00 2.58 16.31
N ASN A 175 -4.88 3.56 16.09
CA ASN A 175 -4.78 4.90 16.67
C ASN A 175 -3.56 5.71 16.20
N THR A 176 -2.82 5.24 15.18
CA THR A 176 -1.86 6.11 14.49
C THR A 176 -2.61 7.30 13.89
N LEU A 177 -2.22 8.50 14.28
CA LEU A 177 -2.74 9.73 13.71
C LEU A 177 -2.21 9.85 12.27
N LEU A 178 -3.10 9.66 11.31
CA LEU A 178 -2.78 9.83 9.91
C LEU A 178 -2.86 11.32 9.54
N PRO A 179 -1.94 11.84 8.72
CA PRO A 179 -2.02 13.21 8.24
C PRO A 179 -3.28 13.39 7.37
N GLU A 180 -4.00 14.50 7.58
CA GLU A 180 -5.05 14.93 6.67
C GLU A 180 -4.41 15.53 5.43
N ILE A 181 -4.36 14.75 4.36
CA ILE A 181 -3.80 15.18 3.08
C ILE A 181 -4.99 15.37 2.13
N GLY A 182 -5.15 16.59 1.61
CA GLY A 182 -6.12 16.87 0.55
C GLY A 182 -5.72 16.22 -0.77
N THR A 183 -6.23 16.74 -1.89
CA THR A 183 -5.93 16.21 -3.24
C THR A 183 -4.53 16.57 -3.76
N LYS A 184 -3.73 17.34 -2.99
CA LYS A 184 -2.44 17.88 -3.44
C LYS A 184 -1.33 16.84 -3.35
N LYS A 185 -0.68 16.54 -4.48
CA LYS A 185 0.53 15.69 -4.51
C LYS A 185 1.63 16.30 -3.66
N ILE A 186 2.09 15.54 -2.68
CA ILE A 186 3.22 15.89 -1.82
C ILE A 186 4.43 15.10 -2.32
N PRO A 187 5.51 15.79 -2.74
CA PRO A 187 6.77 15.14 -3.04
C PRO A 187 7.30 14.43 -1.80
N LEU A 188 7.79 13.21 -1.99
CA LEU A 188 8.40 12.45 -0.91
C LEU A 188 9.86 12.84 -0.75
N ALA A 189 10.32 12.86 0.50
CA ALA A 189 11.72 13.11 0.83
C ALA A 189 12.30 11.88 1.52
N ALA A 190 13.53 11.50 1.17
CA ALA A 190 14.24 10.44 1.88
C ALA A 190 14.83 10.99 3.19
N PHE A 191 15.04 10.12 4.17
CA PHE A 191 15.72 10.49 5.42
C PHE A 191 16.59 9.36 5.95
N THR A 192 17.50 9.72 6.85
CA THR A 192 18.17 8.79 7.77
C THR A 192 18.07 9.30 9.21
N ILE A 193 18.01 8.38 10.17
CA ILE A 193 18.10 8.73 11.60
C ILE A 193 19.52 9.18 11.92
N LYS A 194 19.67 10.36 12.53
CA LYS A 194 20.97 10.92 12.93
C LYS A 194 21.30 10.73 14.41
N THR A 195 20.30 10.50 15.25
CA THR A 195 20.47 10.22 16.68
C THR A 195 20.80 8.74 16.91
N GLU A 196 21.40 8.41 18.07
CA GLU A 196 21.77 7.02 18.39
C GLU A 196 20.58 6.06 18.30
N VAL A 197 19.44 6.48 18.85
CA VAL A 197 18.16 5.78 18.79
C VAL A 197 17.03 6.81 18.67
N ALA A 198 16.09 6.57 17.75
CA ALA A 198 14.83 7.32 17.68
C ALA A 198 13.61 6.42 17.92
N LYS A 199 12.58 7.01 18.53
CA LYS A 199 11.27 6.39 18.74
C LYS A 199 10.33 6.78 17.59
N LEU A 200 9.80 5.78 16.88
CA LEU A 200 8.63 5.96 16.02
C LEU A 200 7.38 5.97 16.92
N ARG A 201 6.40 6.84 16.63
CA ARG A 201 5.25 7.09 17.50
C ARG A 201 3.92 7.09 16.74
N LEU A 202 2.82 6.84 17.44
CA LEU A 202 1.45 6.90 16.91
C LEU A 202 1.01 8.33 16.58
N SER A 203 1.52 9.32 17.31
CA SER A 203 1.08 10.72 17.21
C SER A 203 2.25 11.68 17.42
N PRO A 204 2.16 12.94 16.94
CA PRO A 204 3.22 13.93 17.03
C PRO A 204 3.27 14.53 18.45
N ARG A 205 3.66 13.73 19.43
CA ARG A 205 3.91 14.16 20.81
C ARG A 205 4.85 13.19 21.50
N LEU A 206 5.58 13.68 22.50
CA LEU A 206 6.32 12.83 23.42
C LEU A 206 5.38 12.33 24.52
N ASP A 207 5.13 11.04 24.53
CA ASP A 207 4.33 10.37 25.55
C ASP A 207 4.86 8.94 25.72
N ASP A 208 5.55 8.70 26.83
CA ASP A 208 6.11 7.39 27.15
C ASP A 208 5.36 6.71 28.32
N GLU A 209 4.33 7.38 28.85
CA GLU A 209 3.76 7.05 30.15
C GLU A 209 2.27 6.70 30.10
N SER A 210 1.50 7.32 29.21
CA SER A 210 0.05 7.14 29.18
C SER A 210 -0.34 5.70 28.84
N LEU A 211 -1.24 5.11 29.61
CA LEU A 211 -1.76 3.78 29.29
C LEU A 211 -2.82 3.90 28.19
N ILE A 212 -2.59 3.24 27.06
CA ILE A 212 -3.62 2.97 26.06
C ILE A 212 -4.34 1.70 26.53
N GLU A 213 -5.57 1.83 27.01
CA GLU A 213 -6.37 0.71 27.52
C GLU A 213 -6.99 -0.14 26.38
N GLY A 214 -7.31 -1.40 26.67
CA GLY A 214 -7.97 -2.34 25.74
C GLY A 214 -7.28 -3.70 25.67
N ILE A 215 -7.75 -4.55 24.74
CA ILE A 215 -7.22 -5.92 24.48
C ILE A 215 -5.70 -5.93 24.24
N ASN A 216 -5.14 -4.78 23.88
CA ASN A 216 -3.77 -4.59 23.46
C ASN A 216 -3.05 -3.48 24.25
N ALA A 217 -3.26 -3.46 25.57
CA ALA A 217 -2.78 -2.37 26.41
C ALA A 217 -1.28 -2.08 26.24
N TRP A 218 -0.96 -0.81 26.02
CA TRP A 218 0.39 -0.32 25.71
C TRP A 218 0.68 0.96 26.51
N LYS A 219 1.94 1.18 26.90
CA LYS A 219 2.36 2.38 27.64
C LYS A 219 3.07 3.39 26.71
N GLY A 220 2.57 4.62 26.70
CA GLY A 220 3.03 5.69 25.82
C GLY A 220 2.50 5.56 24.39
N ASN A 221 3.00 6.42 23.51
CA ASN A 221 2.65 6.43 22.10
C ASN A 221 3.80 6.00 21.18
N HIS A 222 4.95 5.56 21.71
CA HIS A 222 6.00 4.97 20.86
C HIS A 222 5.61 3.56 20.42
N ILE A 223 6.00 3.13 19.22
CA ILE A 223 5.67 1.82 18.66
C ILE A 223 6.91 0.99 18.31
N SER A 224 8.04 1.65 18.04
CA SER A 224 9.30 0.99 17.71
C SER A 224 10.50 1.91 17.97
N LEU A 225 11.66 1.27 18.14
CA LEU A 225 12.96 1.92 18.27
C LEU A 225 13.78 1.65 17.00
N HIS A 226 14.46 2.68 16.52
CA HIS A 226 15.28 2.61 15.31
C HIS A 226 16.66 3.22 15.55
N PRO A 227 17.74 2.53 15.16
CA PRO A 227 19.09 2.99 15.40
C PRO A 227 19.49 4.11 14.44
N GLN A 228 20.59 4.79 14.77
CA GLN A 228 21.29 5.68 13.84
C GLN A 228 21.53 5.01 12.49
N GLY A 229 21.32 5.75 11.41
CA GLY A 229 21.48 5.28 10.04
C GLY A 229 20.26 4.57 9.45
N ALA A 230 19.26 4.20 10.25
CA ALA A 230 18.01 3.66 9.71
C ALA A 230 17.35 4.68 8.78
N SER A 231 16.83 4.20 7.65
CA SER A 231 16.38 5.03 6.55
C SER A 231 14.90 4.84 6.26
N GLY A 232 14.31 5.83 5.60
CA GLY A 232 12.94 5.71 5.13
C GLY A 232 12.52 6.90 4.28
N VAL A 233 11.21 7.07 4.19
CA VAL A 233 10.58 8.11 3.41
C VAL A 233 9.66 8.95 4.28
N ILE A 234 9.79 10.28 4.15
CA ILE A 234 8.92 11.28 4.72
C ILE A 234 7.75 11.51 3.77
N TYR A 235 6.57 11.46 4.35
CA TYR A 235 5.29 11.59 3.66
C TYR A 235 4.59 12.90 3.95
N HIS A 236 4.72 13.40 5.19
CA HIS A 236 4.10 14.65 5.60
C HIS A 236 4.82 15.25 6.81
N SER A 237 4.74 16.57 6.96
CA SER A 237 5.14 17.26 8.19
C SER A 237 3.92 17.58 9.04
N LEU A 238 3.95 17.20 10.30
CA LEU A 238 2.95 17.52 11.31
C LEU A 238 3.54 18.52 12.30
N LYS A 239 2.68 19.29 12.97
CA LYS A 239 3.04 20.15 14.09
C LYS A 239 2.36 19.65 15.34
N ASP A 240 3.09 19.62 16.45
CA ASP A 240 2.48 19.40 17.75
C ASP A 240 1.89 20.70 18.33
N LYS A 241 1.29 20.60 19.51
CA LYS A 241 0.67 21.74 20.21
C LYS A 241 1.65 22.90 20.50
N ASP A 242 2.95 22.60 20.58
CA ASP A 242 4.01 23.55 20.93
C ASP A 242 4.71 24.09 19.66
N GLY A 243 4.23 23.70 18.46
CA GLY A 243 4.77 24.13 17.17
C GLY A 243 5.99 23.34 16.69
N THR A 244 6.37 22.28 17.41
CA THR A 244 7.50 21.43 17.06
C THR A 244 7.21 20.60 15.81
N THR A 245 8.20 20.45 14.94
CA THR A 245 8.04 19.67 13.71
C THR A 245 8.17 18.18 13.98
N TRP A 246 7.16 17.45 13.53
CA TRP A 246 7.15 16.00 13.44
C TRP A 246 6.99 15.59 11.98
N TYR A 247 7.48 14.41 11.63
CA TYR A 247 7.30 13.86 10.29
C TYR A 247 6.51 12.56 10.37
N PHE A 248 5.45 12.47 9.56
CA PHE A 248 4.84 11.19 9.26
C PHE A 248 5.71 10.48 8.22
N ILE A 249 6.21 9.30 8.57
CA ILE A 249 7.23 8.56 7.83
C ILE A 249 6.81 7.10 7.62
N CYS A 250 7.38 6.46 6.61
CA CYS A 250 7.56 5.01 6.58
C CYS A 250 9.05 4.74 6.75
N ILE A 251 9.40 3.97 7.77
CA ILE A 251 10.78 3.54 8.00
C ILE A 251 10.97 2.12 7.46
N PHE A 252 12.02 1.94 6.66
CA PHE A 252 12.33 0.67 6.04
C PHE A 252 12.99 -0.28 7.04
N THR A 253 12.69 -1.56 6.91
CA THR A 253 13.19 -2.64 7.76
C THR A 253 13.52 -3.86 6.90
N GLY A 254 14.07 -4.91 7.52
CA GLY A 254 14.47 -6.14 6.86
C GLY A 254 15.99 -6.27 6.75
N LYS A 255 16.43 -7.30 6.03
CA LYS A 255 17.85 -7.72 5.96
C LYS A 255 18.80 -6.62 5.49
N ASP A 256 18.34 -5.77 4.56
CA ASP A 256 19.13 -4.67 4.00
C ASP A 256 18.99 -3.36 4.81
N HIS A 257 18.09 -3.35 5.81
CA HIS A 257 17.79 -2.20 6.67
C HIS A 257 17.81 -2.64 8.15
N PRO A 258 19.01 -2.88 8.73
CA PRO A 258 19.14 -3.47 10.05
C PRO A 258 18.52 -2.57 11.13
N THR A 259 17.37 -3.00 11.64
CA THR A 259 16.72 -2.40 12.80
C THR A 259 17.13 -3.13 14.08
N ARG A 260 17.72 -2.40 15.02
CA ARG A 260 17.74 -2.81 16.44
C ARG A 260 16.34 -2.58 17.02
N THR A 261 15.36 -3.39 16.65
CA THR A 261 14.03 -3.30 17.28
C THR A 261 14.03 -4.08 18.57
N ASP A 262 13.78 -3.40 19.69
CA ASP A 262 12.93 -4.00 20.72
C ASP A 262 11.56 -4.17 20.08
N ARG A 263 11.29 -5.39 19.59
CA ARG A 263 10.00 -5.79 19.04
C ARG A 263 9.03 -5.87 20.19
N ILE A 264 8.54 -4.74 20.68
CA ILE A 264 7.55 -4.74 21.74
C ILE A 264 6.26 -5.30 21.12
N LYS A 265 6.05 -6.61 21.30
CA LYS A 265 4.74 -7.29 21.29
C LYS A 265 3.94 -7.31 19.97
N LEU A 266 4.57 -7.56 18.83
CA LEU A 266 3.88 -8.10 17.64
C LEU A 266 4.07 -9.61 17.45
N SER A 267 4.98 -10.23 18.21
CA SER A 267 5.44 -11.62 18.02
C SER A 267 4.37 -12.71 18.18
N GLY A 268 3.11 -12.35 18.46
CA GLY A 268 1.97 -13.27 18.47
C GLY A 268 0.83 -12.93 17.50
N GLU A 269 0.85 -11.77 16.83
CA GLU A 269 -0.23 -11.32 15.93
C GLU A 269 0.15 -11.42 14.45
N ILE A 270 1.43 -11.24 14.11
CA ILE A 270 1.94 -11.32 12.73
C ILE A 270 3.24 -12.12 12.73
N GLU A 271 3.24 -13.24 12.00
CA GLU A 271 4.44 -14.00 11.67
C GLU A 271 5.36 -13.17 10.76
N ASP A 272 6.67 -13.18 11.03
CA ASP A 272 7.71 -12.53 10.20
C ASP A 272 7.53 -11.01 9.96
N CYS A 273 7.08 -10.27 10.98
CA CYS A 273 6.99 -8.80 10.91
C CYS A 273 8.35 -8.09 10.79
N GLU A 274 9.47 -8.81 10.83
CA GLU A 274 10.84 -8.29 10.75
C GLU A 274 11.13 -7.60 9.40
N ASN A 275 10.42 -8.02 8.36
CA ASN A 275 10.58 -7.56 6.98
C ASN A 275 9.53 -6.50 6.57
N TYR A 276 8.72 -6.01 7.51
CA TYR A 276 7.64 -5.06 7.21
C TYR A 276 8.08 -3.65 7.58
N SER A 277 7.94 -2.71 6.65
CA SER A 277 8.20 -1.30 6.94
C SER A 277 7.12 -0.74 7.88
N TYR A 278 7.43 0.31 8.64
CA TYR A 278 6.52 0.85 9.66
C TYR A 278 6.13 2.29 9.38
N TYR A 279 4.84 2.58 9.42
CA TYR A 279 4.32 3.93 9.38
C TYR A 279 4.16 4.53 10.78
N GLY A 280 4.51 5.80 10.94
CA GLY A 280 4.30 6.54 12.18
C GLY A 280 4.89 7.95 12.17
N CYS A 281 4.85 8.61 13.31
CA CYS A 281 5.39 9.94 13.54
C CYS A 281 6.78 9.86 14.17
N ILE A 282 7.72 10.67 13.69
CA ILE A 282 9.05 10.82 14.29
C ILE A 282 9.38 12.29 14.51
N HIS A 283 10.04 12.59 15.62
CA HIS A 283 10.43 13.96 15.95
C HIS A 283 11.49 14.47 14.97
N GLY A 284 11.33 15.70 14.46
CA GLY A 284 12.20 16.25 13.41
C GLY A 284 13.68 16.28 13.78
N ASP A 285 14.01 16.52 15.04
CA ASP A 285 15.39 16.52 15.54
C ASP A 285 16.09 15.17 15.46
N ASN A 286 15.38 14.06 15.21
CA ASN A 286 16.00 12.76 14.98
C ASN A 286 16.45 12.54 13.53
N LEU A 287 16.05 13.41 12.60
CA LEU A 287 16.22 13.16 11.18
C LEU A 287 17.36 13.99 10.57
N HIS A 288 18.06 13.36 9.64
CA HIS A 288 18.75 14.03 8.55
C HIS A 288 17.90 13.84 7.29
N VAL A 289 17.29 14.92 6.80
CA VAL A 289 16.46 14.91 5.59
C VAL A 289 17.36 15.04 4.38
N ILE A 290 17.22 14.13 3.42
CA ILE A 290 17.95 14.11 2.18
C ILE A 290 17.12 14.87 1.15
N THR A 291 17.44 16.14 0.94
CA THR A 291 16.85 16.96 -0.13
C THR A 291 17.54 16.63 -1.45
N GLN A 292 16.74 16.29 -2.47
CA GLN A 292 17.20 16.14 -3.86
C GLN A 292 17.47 17.51 -4.49
#